data_AF-A0A936WKA5-F1
#
_entry.id   AF-A0A936WKA5-F1
#
_cell.length_a   1.000
_cell.length_b   1.000
_cell.length_c   1.000
_cell.angle_alpha   90.00
_cell.angle_beta   90.00
_cell.angle_gamma   90.00
#
_symmetry.space_group_name_H-M   'P 1'
#
loop_
_entity.id
_entity.type
_entity.pdbx_description
1 polymer ?
#
loop_
_entity_poly.entity_id
_entity_poly.type
_entity_poly.pdbx_seq_one_letter_code
_entity_poly.pdbx_strand_id
1 'polypeptide(L)'
;MRTEADRWLGALFHGWVELLTLFLMLLVALAIIGWCWNRGFRPADRGPVVPVMLLLVGYGLILLLRAFKHDHWAAITIGVAVLLSGFIGRGSHPRGLWTPAIIIAALLGLGLNLSAAALVVVVALALLLSARSGR
;
A
#
# COMPACT_ATOMS: atom_id res chain seq x y z
N MET A 1 39.92 -4.94 -11.07
CA MET A 1 39.04 -4.56 -12.20
C MET A 1 37.65 -5.08 -11.91
N ARG A 2 36.71 -4.23 -11.47
CA ARG A 2 35.28 -4.61 -11.38
C ARG A 2 34.75 -4.60 -12.80
N THR A 3 34.49 -5.78 -13.36
CA THR A 3 34.07 -5.97 -14.74
C THR A 3 32.69 -5.37 -14.96
N GLU A 4 32.40 -4.87 -16.16
CA GLU A 4 31.08 -4.32 -16.53
C GLU A 4 29.94 -5.29 -16.19
N ALA A 5 30.21 -6.60 -16.22
CA ALA A 5 29.32 -7.65 -15.73
C ALA A 5 28.80 -7.43 -14.30
N ASP A 6 29.62 -6.94 -13.36
CA ASP A 6 29.17 -6.63 -11.98
C ASP A 6 28.24 -5.41 -11.94
N ARG A 7 28.41 -4.48 -12.88
CA ARG A 7 27.56 -3.28 -13.01
C ARG A 7 26.21 -3.65 -13.63
N TRP A 8 26.19 -4.53 -14.61
CA TRP A 8 24.97 -5.08 -15.21
C TRP A 8 24.23 -6.02 -14.27
N LEU A 9 24.95 -6.91 -13.56
CA LEU A 9 24.40 -7.74 -12.50
C LEU A 9 23.85 -6.88 -11.35
N GLY A 10 24.59 -5.86 -10.90
CA GLY A 10 24.12 -4.91 -9.90
C GLY A 10 22.85 -4.19 -10.34
N ALA A 11 22.79 -3.68 -11.58
CA ALA A 11 21.62 -2.98 -12.12
C ALA A 11 20.40 -3.91 -12.31
N LEU A 12 20.62 -5.13 -12.82
CA LEU A 12 19.56 -6.13 -12.98
C LEU A 12 19.04 -6.58 -11.61
N PHE A 13 19.92 -7.01 -10.70
CA PHE A 13 19.51 -7.52 -9.39
C PHE A 13 18.96 -6.45 -8.45
N HIS A 14 19.40 -5.19 -8.50
CA HIS A 14 18.83 -4.16 -7.61
C HIS A 14 17.41 -3.74 -8.00
N GLY A 15 17.13 -3.56 -9.30
CA GLY A 15 15.87 -3.00 -9.74
C GLY A 15 14.67 -3.88 -9.40
N TRP A 16 14.70 -5.16 -9.81
CA TRP A 16 13.56 -6.05 -9.59
C TRP A 16 13.42 -6.49 -8.13
N VAL A 17 14.53 -6.60 -7.38
CA VAL A 17 14.49 -6.93 -5.94
C VAL A 17 13.84 -5.78 -5.16
N GLU A 18 14.15 -4.53 -5.50
CA GLU A 18 13.48 -3.38 -4.90
C GLU A 18 11.97 -3.41 -5.17
N LEU A 19 11.56 -3.67 -6.41
CA LEU A 19 10.13 -3.79 -6.77
C LEU A 19 9.43 -4.94 -6.04
N LEU A 20 10.06 -6.11 -5.97
CA LEU A 20 9.54 -7.26 -5.23
C LEU A 20 9.45 -6.97 -3.73
N THR A 21 10.43 -6.27 -3.18
CA THR A 21 10.43 -5.85 -1.77
C THR A 21 9.27 -4.90 -1.48
N LEU A 22 9.05 -3.90 -2.34
CA LEU A 22 7.93 -2.97 -2.22
C LEU A 22 6.58 -3.70 -2.36
N PHE A 23 6.49 -4.66 -3.27
CA PHE A 23 5.30 -5.50 -3.42
C PHE A 23 5.02 -6.30 -2.14
N LEU A 24 6.03 -6.97 -1.58
CA LEU A 24 5.89 -7.74 -0.35
C LEU A 24 5.54 -6.85 0.86
N MET A 25 6.14 -5.66 0.96
CA MET A 25 5.81 -4.69 2.01
C MET A 25 4.36 -4.25 1.91
N LEU A 26 3.87 -3.93 0.70
CA LEU A 26 2.47 -3.58 0.49
C LEU A 26 1.55 -4.76 0.82
N LEU A 27 1.90 -5.97 0.37
CA LEU A 27 1.13 -7.19 0.64
C LEU A 27 0.98 -7.43 2.14
N VAL A 28 2.08 -7.33 2.91
CA VAL A 28 2.08 -7.49 4.37
C VAL A 28 1.26 -6.38 5.02
N ALA A 29 1.43 -5.13 4.62
CA ALA A 29 0.65 -4.00 5.14
C ALA A 29 -0.85 -4.21 4.93
N LEU A 30 -1.26 -4.58 3.71
CA LEU A 30 -2.66 -4.88 3.38
C LEU A 30 -3.19 -6.08 4.17
N ALA A 31 -2.38 -7.14 4.34
CA ALA A 31 -2.77 -8.31 5.11
C ALA A 31 -3.03 -7.97 6.58
N ILE A 32 -2.18 -7.14 7.19
CA ILE A 32 -2.34 -6.69 8.58
C ILE A 32 -3.63 -5.87 8.73
N ILE A 33 -3.81 -4.82 7.93
CA ILE A 33 -4.98 -3.94 8.05
C ILE A 33 -6.28 -4.66 7.65
N GLY A 34 -6.24 -5.52 6.63
CA GLY A 34 -7.38 -6.31 6.19
C GLY A 34 -7.78 -7.37 7.20
N TRP A 35 -6.81 -7.99 7.88
CA TRP A 35 -7.08 -8.87 9.02
C TRP A 35 -7.73 -8.11 10.18
N CYS A 36 -7.18 -6.95 10.56
CA CYS A 36 -7.75 -6.08 11.60
C CYS A 36 -9.18 -5.65 11.26
N TRP A 37 -9.44 -5.30 10.00
CA TRP A 37 -10.76 -4.96 9.49
C TRP A 37 -11.75 -6.13 9.59
N ASN A 38 -11.36 -7.31 9.10
CA ASN A 38 -12.21 -8.50 9.06
C ASN A 38 -12.56 -9.06 10.45
N ARG A 39 -11.78 -8.73 11.49
CA ARG A 39 -12.04 -9.16 12.87
C ARG A 39 -13.41 -8.68 13.38
N GLY A 40 -13.87 -7.50 12.94
CA GLY A 40 -15.15 -6.93 13.36
C GLY A 40 -16.39 -7.64 12.78
N PHE A 41 -16.20 -8.50 11.77
CA PHE A 41 -17.29 -9.16 11.05
C PHE A 41 -17.49 -10.61 11.49
N ARG A 42 -18.74 -11.10 11.36
CA ARG A 42 -19.05 -12.52 11.53
C ARG A 42 -18.28 -13.33 10.49
N PRO A 43 -17.88 -14.60 10.77
CA PRO A 43 -17.08 -15.40 9.85
C PRO A 43 -17.63 -15.48 8.42
N ALA A 44 -18.96 -15.53 8.26
CA ALA A 44 -19.63 -15.59 6.96
C ALA A 44 -19.59 -14.27 6.17
N ASP A 45 -19.42 -13.13 6.85
CA ASP A 45 -19.42 -11.79 6.24
C ASP A 45 -17.99 -11.27 5.96
N ARG A 46 -16.96 -12.08 6.24
CA ARG A 46 -15.56 -11.68 6.06
C ARG A 46 -15.21 -11.65 4.58
N GLY A 47 -14.69 -10.51 4.14
CA GLY A 47 -14.07 -10.39 2.82
C GLY A 47 -12.68 -11.02 2.78
N PRO A 48 -12.00 -10.98 1.61
CA PRO A 48 -10.61 -11.40 1.52
C PRO A 48 -9.71 -10.57 2.44
N VAL A 49 -8.71 -11.21 3.06
CA VAL A 49 -7.72 -10.53 3.93
C VAL A 49 -6.91 -9.51 3.14
N VAL A 50 -6.58 -9.83 1.88
CA VAL A 50 -5.94 -8.90 0.94
C VAL A 50 -6.86 -8.74 -0.26
N PRO A 51 -7.57 -7.60 -0.39
CA PRO A 51 -8.38 -7.34 -1.58
C PRO A 51 -7.47 -7.15 -2.79
N VAL A 52 -7.61 -8.01 -3.80
CA VAL A 52 -6.76 -8.02 -5.00
C VAL A 52 -6.77 -6.68 -5.73
N MET A 53 -7.93 -6.02 -5.81
CA MET A 53 -8.02 -4.68 -6.40
C MET A 53 -7.18 -3.65 -5.65
N LEU A 54 -7.19 -3.65 -4.32
CA LEU A 54 -6.35 -2.73 -3.52
C LEU A 54 -4.87 -3.02 -3.70
N LEU A 55 -4.49 -4.30 -3.78
CA LEU A 55 -3.12 -4.70 -4.04
C LEU A 55 -2.65 -4.21 -5.42
N LEU A 56 -3.45 -4.42 -6.47
CA LEU A 56 -3.11 -4.02 -7.84
C LEU A 56 -3.05 -2.49 -7.98
N VAL A 57 -4.05 -1.77 -7.47
CA VAL A 57 -4.09 -0.30 -7.54
C VAL A 57 -2.97 0.31 -6.72
N GLY A 58 -2.77 -0.17 -5.48
CA GLY A 58 -1.70 0.31 -4.60
C GLY A 58 -0.31 0.03 -5.18
N TYR A 59 -0.08 -1.17 -5.73
CA TYR A 59 1.18 -1.49 -6.36
C TYR A 59 1.41 -0.70 -7.64
N GLY A 60 0.37 -0.51 -8.47
CA GLY A 60 0.44 0.38 -9.63
C GLY A 60 0.82 1.81 -9.25
N LEU A 61 0.29 2.33 -8.14
CA LEU A 61 0.67 3.64 -7.60
C LEU A 61 2.13 3.69 -7.16
N ILE A 62 2.63 2.65 -6.50
CA ILE A 62 4.06 2.54 -6.12
C ILE A 62 4.94 2.63 -7.37
N LEU A 63 4.61 1.87 -8.41
CA LEU A 63 5.36 1.87 -9.67
C LEU A 63 5.32 3.24 -10.35
N LEU A 64 4.15 3.88 -10.38
CA LEU A 64 3.97 5.21 -10.95
C LEU A 64 4.82 6.25 -10.21
N LEU A 65 4.78 6.27 -8.88
CA LEU A 65 5.58 7.20 -8.08
C LEU A 65 7.07 6.93 -8.19
N ARG A 66 7.49 5.67 -8.36
CA ARG A 66 8.88 5.32 -8.63
C ARG A 66 9.35 5.80 -9.99
N ALA A 67 8.49 5.77 -11.01
CA ALA A 67 8.81 6.29 -12.34
C ALA A 67 8.98 7.82 -12.34
N PHE A 68 8.25 8.54 -11.48
CA PHE A 68 8.23 10.01 -11.45
C PHE A 68 8.90 10.62 -10.19
N LYS A 69 9.80 9.89 -9.53
CA LYS A 69 10.37 10.22 -8.21
C LYS A 69 10.99 11.63 -8.10
N HIS A 70 11.48 12.20 -9.20
CA HIS A 70 12.20 13.48 -9.22
C HIS A 70 11.37 14.66 -9.74
N ASP A 71 10.09 14.48 -9.98
CA ASP A 71 9.26 15.47 -10.65
C ASP A 71 8.13 15.97 -9.74
N HIS A 72 7.68 17.20 -9.96
CA HIS A 72 6.52 17.79 -9.27
C HIS A 72 5.23 16.99 -9.49
N TRP A 73 5.23 16.11 -10.50
CA TRP A 73 4.17 15.13 -10.75
C TRP A 73 3.87 14.21 -9.56
N ALA A 74 4.84 13.89 -8.70
CA ALA A 74 4.59 13.01 -7.55
C ALA A 74 3.48 13.55 -6.63
N ALA A 75 3.46 14.86 -6.37
CA ALA A 75 2.42 15.49 -5.54
C ALA A 75 1.05 15.43 -6.22
N ILE A 76 0.99 15.68 -7.54
CA ILE A 76 -0.24 15.61 -8.34
C ILE A 76 -0.77 14.17 -8.35
N THR A 77 0.08 13.19 -8.61
CA THR A 77 -0.27 11.77 -8.61
C THR A 77 -0.84 11.33 -7.28
N ILE A 78 -0.25 11.75 -6.15
CA ILE A 78 -0.76 11.44 -4.81
C ILE A 78 -2.11 12.11 -4.59
N GLY A 79 -2.25 13.39 -4.91
CA GLY A 79 -3.51 14.12 -4.76
C GLY A 79 -4.65 13.46 -5.54
N VAL A 80 -4.41 13.12 -6.80
CA VAL A 80 -5.38 12.42 -7.65
C VAL A 80 -5.68 11.03 -7.09
N ALA A 81 -4.67 10.26 -6.69
CA ALA A 81 -4.87 8.92 -6.15
C ALA A 81 -5.70 8.94 -4.85
N VAL A 82 -5.45 9.89 -3.95
CA VAL A 82 -6.22 10.04 -2.71
C VAL A 82 -7.66 10.44 -3.01
N LEU A 83 -7.90 11.40 -3.91
CA LEU A 83 -9.25 11.79 -4.31
C LEU A 83 -10.02 10.62 -4.94
N LEU A 84 -9.39 9.90 -5.87
CA LEU A 84 -9.97 8.71 -6.48
C LEU A 84 -10.24 7.60 -5.45
N SER A 85 -9.35 7.42 -4.47
CA SER A 85 -9.54 6.44 -3.40
C SER A 85 -10.77 6.75 -2.55
N GLY A 86 -10.99 8.03 -2.23
CA GLY A 86 -12.16 8.47 -1.48
C GLY A 86 -13.46 8.36 -2.28
N PHE A 87 -13.39 8.50 -3.62
CA PHE A 87 -14.54 8.33 -4.50
C PHE A 87 -14.87 6.85 -4.72
N ILE A 88 -13.89 6.05 -5.13
CA ILE A 88 -14.04 4.60 -5.38
C ILE A 88 -14.39 3.85 -4.10
N GLY A 89 -13.81 4.27 -2.97
CA GLY A 89 -14.10 3.71 -1.65
C GLY A 89 -15.57 3.82 -1.23
N ARG A 90 -16.36 4.75 -1.80
CA ARG A 90 -17.81 4.81 -1.52
C ARG A 90 -18.58 3.66 -2.17
N GLY A 91 -18.15 3.23 -3.36
CA GLY A 91 -18.83 2.21 -4.16
C GLY A 91 -18.34 0.78 -3.94
N SER A 92 -17.15 0.58 -3.38
CA SER A 92 -16.49 -0.72 -3.28
C SER A 92 -16.35 -1.19 -1.83
N HIS A 93 -16.71 -2.44 -1.55
CA HIS A 93 -16.36 -3.09 -0.28
C HIS A 93 -14.91 -3.59 -0.37
N PRO A 94 -14.04 -3.34 0.63
CA PRO A 94 -14.29 -2.66 1.93
C PRO A 94 -14.12 -1.13 1.87
N ARG A 95 -15.22 -0.39 2.12
CA ARG A 95 -15.34 1.06 1.90
C ARG A 95 -14.34 1.93 2.69
N GLY A 96 -13.90 1.45 3.85
CA GLY A 96 -13.00 2.19 4.76
C GLY A 96 -11.50 1.94 4.57
N LEU A 97 -11.11 0.92 3.79
CA LEU A 97 -9.69 0.54 3.65
C LEU A 97 -8.98 1.20 2.47
N TRP A 98 -9.72 1.79 1.52
CA TRP A 98 -9.15 2.40 0.32
C TRP A 98 -8.20 3.55 0.63
N THR A 99 -8.66 4.56 1.36
CA THR A 99 -7.85 5.72 1.70
C THR A 99 -6.55 5.36 2.43
N PRO A 100 -6.56 4.60 3.55
CA PRO A 100 -5.32 4.25 4.24
C PRO A 100 -4.41 3.38 3.37
N ALA A 101 -4.94 2.43 2.59
CA ALA A 101 -4.14 1.61 1.68
C ALA A 101 -3.41 2.45 0.62
N ILE A 102 -4.10 3.44 0.03
CA ILE A 102 -3.53 4.31 -0.99
C ILE A 102 -2.45 5.25 -0.41
N ILE A 103 -2.65 5.75 0.82
CA ILE A 103 -1.61 6.56 1.49
C ILE A 103 -0.39 5.70 1.83
N ILE A 104 -0.58 4.47 2.33
CA ILE A 104 0.53 3.54 2.58
C ILE A 104 1.30 3.26 1.27
N ALA A 105 0.58 2.96 0.19
CA ALA A 105 1.19 2.74 -1.12
C ALA A 105 1.96 3.97 -1.61
N ALA A 106 1.41 5.17 -1.43
CA ALA A 106 2.10 6.40 -1.79
C ALA A 106 3.41 6.59 -1.00
N LEU A 107 3.39 6.36 0.31
CA LEU A 107 4.57 6.46 1.17
C LEU A 107 5.65 5.44 0.78
N LEU A 108 5.27 4.20 0.47
CA LEU A 108 6.19 3.18 -0.05
C LEU A 108 6.76 3.58 -1.41
N GLY A 109 5.94 4.11 -2.32
CA GLY A 109 6.37 4.61 -3.64
C GLY A 109 7.40 5.73 -3.55
N LEU A 110 7.24 6.64 -2.59
CA LEU A 110 8.18 7.71 -2.29
C LEU A 110 9.46 7.24 -1.55
N GLY A 111 9.48 6.00 -1.06
CA GLY A 111 10.56 5.45 -0.23
C GLY A 111 10.51 5.88 1.24
N LEU A 112 9.39 6.45 1.70
CA LEU A 112 9.15 6.84 3.09
C LEU A 112 8.69 5.64 3.93
N ASN A 113 9.52 4.59 3.98
CA ASN A 113 9.17 3.29 4.54
C ASN A 113 8.82 3.35 6.04
N LEU A 114 9.53 4.19 6.81
CA LEU A 114 9.23 4.39 8.23
C LEU A 114 7.86 5.04 8.45
N SER A 115 7.53 6.05 7.64
CA SER A 115 6.21 6.69 7.67
C SER A 115 5.11 5.73 7.27
N ALA A 116 5.35 4.88 6.26
CA ALA A 116 4.41 3.83 5.86
C ALA A 116 4.17 2.83 7.00
N ALA A 117 5.24 2.37 7.66
CA ALA A 117 5.14 1.46 8.80
C ALA A 117 4.41 2.09 9.98
N ALA A 118 4.73 3.34 10.32
CA ALA A 118 4.03 4.08 11.37
C ALA A 118 2.53 4.21 11.06
N LEU A 119 2.17 4.52 9.81
CA LEU A 119 0.78 4.60 9.39
C LEU A 119 0.07 3.24 9.47
N VAL A 120 0.72 2.15 9.08
CA VAL A 120 0.18 0.78 9.25
C VAL A 120 -0.12 0.50 10.72
N VAL A 121 0.79 0.85 11.63
CA VAL A 121 0.59 0.69 13.08
C VAL A 121 -0.59 1.52 13.57
N VAL A 122 -0.66 2.80 13.20
CA VAL A 122 -1.76 3.70 13.60
C VAL A 122 -3.11 3.18 13.08
N VAL A 123 -3.18 2.79 11.81
CA VAL A 123 -4.40 2.23 11.20
C VAL A 123 -4.79 0.92 11.87
N ALA A 124 -3.83 0.01 12.11
CA ALA A 124 -4.09 -1.24 12.80
C ALA A 124 -4.63 -1.00 14.21
N LEU A 125 -4.01 -0.12 15.00
CA LEU A 125 -4.50 0.27 16.32
C LEU A 125 -5.90 0.87 16.26
N ALA A 126 -6.15 1.80 15.33
CA ALA A 126 -7.46 2.42 15.15
C ALA A 126 -8.54 1.36 14.83
N LEU A 127 -8.26 0.40 13.95
CA LEU A 127 -9.17 -0.69 13.61
C LEU A 127 -9.40 -1.64 14.78
N LEU A 128 -8.34 -1.98 15.52
CA LEU A 128 -8.40 -2.85 16.70
C LEU A 128 -9.24 -2.24 17.83
N LEU A 129 -9.14 -0.93 18.03
CA LEU A 129 -9.91 -0.20 19.03
C LEU A 129 -11.36 0.05 18.59
N SER A 130 -11.57 0.39 17.31
CA SER A 130 -12.89 0.69 16.75
C SER A 130 -13.84 -0.50 16.76
N ALA A 131 -13.35 -1.72 16.48
CA ALA A 131 -14.16 -2.94 16.49
C ALA A 131 -14.85 -3.26 17.83
N ARG A 132 -14.45 -2.60 18.93
CA ARG A 132 -15.02 -2.79 20.27
C ARG A 132 -16.21 -1.87 20.57
N SER A 133 -16.38 -0.77 19.84
CA SER A 133 -17.36 0.29 20.16
C SER A 133 -18.73 0.13 19.49
N GLY A 134 -18.91 -0.87 18.62
CA GLY A 134 -20.14 -1.10 17.86
C GLY A 134 -21.10 -2.15 18.45
N ARG A 135 -21.06 -2.38 19.76
CA ARG A 135 -22.04 -3.22 20.47
C ARG A 135 -22.95 -2.35 21.33
#